data_AF-A0A956YV13-F1
#
_entry.id   AF-A0A956YV13-F1
#
_cell.length_a   1.000
_cell.length_b   1.000
_cell.length_c   1.000
_cell.angle_alpha   90.00
_cell.angle_beta   90.00
_cell.angle_gamma   90.00
#
_symmetry.space_group_name_H-M   'P 1'
#
loop_
_entity.id
_entity.type
_entity.pdbx_description
1 polymer ?
#
loop_
_entity_poly.entity_id
_entity_poly.type
_entity_poly.pdbx_seq_one_letter_code
_entity_poly.pdbx_strand_id
1 'polypeptide(L)'
;MLHLASLRRGLVLIGLSGLLLAGSAQAQTDDFSRRDMLQNLVQNIVLPLHRDFIQQTEAFQAAAENFTANPRPPALASLREAWRATSLCWEQVALFRLGRDVAAVHNHIDNGYPAAPQAIDGLLESEQPLDVDFLSTQASNVYNLRAIEYLLFDGDWTPNEAIAAFARGPEGERRRQYVETTVAMLHQAASDLWDIWSPTGENYAETFTNLDDLRNPNETISMLTAAMLQSVQTIELNGLALPLGITT
;
A
#
# COMPACT_ATOMS: atom_id res chain seq x y z
N MET A 1 25.05 9.95 -16.14
CA MET A 1 25.90 10.79 -15.28
C MET A 1 25.01 11.46 -14.24
N LEU A 2 25.27 11.17 -12.98
CA LEU A 2 24.42 11.47 -11.81
C LEU A 2 24.20 12.98 -11.60
N HIS A 3 22.97 13.34 -11.20
CA HIS A 3 22.73 14.54 -10.41
C HIS A 3 21.64 14.24 -9.35
N LEU A 4 22.03 13.47 -8.33
CA LEU A 4 21.30 13.36 -7.07
C LEU A 4 21.86 14.42 -6.12
N ALA A 5 21.09 15.50 -5.93
CA ALA A 5 21.37 16.49 -4.91
C ALA A 5 20.12 16.69 -4.04
N SER A 6 20.35 16.54 -2.73
CA SER A 6 19.57 17.01 -1.59
C SER A 6 18.19 16.40 -1.32
N LEU A 7 18.17 15.30 -0.57
CA LEU A 7 17.24 15.17 0.55
C LEU A 7 18.04 14.98 1.85
N ARG A 8 17.95 15.99 2.73
CA ARG A 8 18.54 16.00 4.06
C ARG A 8 17.44 15.62 5.07
N ARG A 9 17.77 14.60 5.87
CA ARG A 9 17.43 14.39 7.29
C ARG A 9 16.02 13.88 7.64
N GLY A 10 16.02 12.67 8.19
CA GLY A 10 14.95 12.11 9.01
C GLY A 10 15.22 10.64 9.37
N LEU A 11 16.43 10.27 9.77
CA LEU A 11 16.75 8.89 10.18
C LEU A 11 16.45 8.74 11.67
N VAL A 12 15.36 8.03 11.99
CA VAL A 12 15.07 7.60 13.36
C VAL A 12 15.99 6.42 13.67
N LEU A 13 17.01 6.67 14.49
CA LEU A 13 17.93 5.66 15.01
C LEU A 13 17.23 4.87 16.12
N ILE A 14 16.90 3.59 15.85
CA ILE A 14 16.59 2.63 16.91
C ILE A 14 17.93 2.16 17.49
N GLY A 15 18.35 2.78 18.59
CA GLY A 15 19.56 2.42 19.32
C GLY A 15 19.34 1.17 20.18
N LEU A 16 19.87 0.02 19.75
CA LEU A 16 20.16 -1.08 20.65
C LEU A 16 21.43 -0.72 21.44
N SER A 17 21.33 -0.56 22.77
CA SER A 17 22.50 -0.40 23.63
C SER A 17 22.38 -1.33 24.82
N GLY A 18 23.05 -2.47 24.72
CA GLY A 18 23.44 -3.27 25.87
C GLY A 18 24.80 -2.78 26.39
N LEU A 19 24.84 -2.29 27.62
CA LEU A 19 26.07 -2.23 28.40
C LEU A 19 25.73 -2.44 29.89
N LEU A 20 26.10 -3.60 30.42
CA LEU A 20 26.08 -3.94 31.84
C LEU A 20 27.30 -3.29 32.52
N LEU A 21 27.07 -2.36 33.45
CA LEU A 21 28.01 -2.01 34.51
C LEU A 21 27.23 -1.76 35.80
N ALA A 22 27.56 -2.56 36.82
CA ALA A 22 26.91 -2.57 38.12
C ALA A 22 27.15 -1.27 38.90
N GLY A 23 26.06 -0.61 39.27
CA GLY A 23 26.00 0.47 40.25
C GLY A 23 24.54 0.64 40.66
N SER A 24 24.22 0.20 41.89
CA SER A 24 22.93 0.29 42.59
C SER A 24 21.78 0.86 41.76
N ALA A 25 21.11 -0.01 41.00
CA ALA A 25 19.85 0.32 40.37
C ALA A 25 18.80 0.47 41.48
N GLN A 26 18.53 1.70 41.91
CA GLN A 26 17.14 2.06 42.14
C GLN A 26 16.45 1.66 40.83
N ALA A 27 15.69 0.56 40.86
CA ALA A 27 14.76 0.25 39.80
C ALA A 27 13.77 1.41 39.78
N GLN A 28 14.10 2.43 39.00
CA GLN A 28 13.12 3.37 38.51
C GLN A 28 12.21 2.51 37.65
N THR A 29 11.15 2.00 38.26
CA THR A 29 10.01 1.46 37.54
C THR A 29 9.49 2.61 36.71
N ASP A 30 10.00 2.72 35.49
CA ASP A 30 9.34 3.44 34.43
C ASP A 30 7.97 2.79 34.33
N ASP A 31 6.92 3.49 34.77
CA ASP A 31 5.54 2.99 34.76
C ASP A 31 5.01 3.06 33.33
N PHE A 32 5.67 2.30 32.45
CA PHE A 32 5.37 2.25 31.05
C PHE A 32 4.10 1.43 30.83
N SER A 33 2.98 2.13 30.63
CA SER A 33 1.72 1.51 30.23
C SER A 33 1.76 1.15 28.74
N ARG A 34 1.92 -0.15 28.46
CA ARG A 34 1.82 -0.69 27.08
C ARG A 34 0.47 -0.40 26.45
N ARG A 35 -0.61 -0.41 27.26
CA ARG A 35 -1.95 -0.08 26.80
C ARG A 35 -2.00 1.34 26.27
N ASP A 36 -1.45 2.30 27.01
CA ASP A 36 -1.43 3.71 26.62
C ASP A 36 -0.58 3.93 25.37
N MET A 37 0.55 3.22 25.24
CA MET A 37 1.35 3.24 24.00
C MET A 37 0.54 2.72 22.80
N LEU A 38 -0.13 1.57 22.93
CA LEU A 38 -0.92 0.99 21.83
C LEU A 38 -2.11 1.86 21.47
N GLN A 39 -2.78 2.44 22.46
CA GLN A 39 -3.84 3.42 22.23
C GLN A 39 -3.32 4.66 21.51
N ASN A 40 -2.16 5.17 21.92
CA ASN A 40 -1.53 6.30 21.25
C ASN A 40 -1.17 5.97 19.79
N LEU A 41 -0.59 4.79 19.55
CA LEU A 41 -0.24 4.28 18.22
C LEU A 41 -1.49 4.18 17.33
N VAL A 42 -2.57 3.57 17.83
CA VAL A 42 -3.80 3.41 17.04
C VAL A 42 -4.46 4.75 16.74
N GLN A 43 -4.62 5.61 17.75
CA GLN A 43 -5.37 6.86 17.61
C GLN A 43 -4.62 7.92 16.81
N ASN A 44 -3.30 7.99 16.94
CA ASN A 44 -2.50 9.05 16.31
C ASN A 44 -1.73 8.61 15.07
N ILE A 45 -1.64 7.31 14.79
CA ILE A 45 -0.91 6.79 13.64
C ILE A 45 -1.80 5.90 12.79
N VAL A 46 -2.29 4.77 13.31
CA VAL A 46 -2.99 3.77 12.47
C VAL A 46 -4.29 4.31 11.88
N LEU A 47 -5.19 4.86 12.70
CA LEU A 47 -6.48 5.37 12.21
C LEU A 47 -6.31 6.58 11.27
N PRO A 48 -5.46 7.58 11.57
CA PRO A 48 -5.17 8.65 10.62
C PRO A 48 -4.63 8.14 9.27
N LEU A 49 -3.68 7.20 9.27
CA LEU A 49 -3.12 6.65 8.03
C LEU A 49 -4.18 5.97 7.15
N HIS A 50 -5.10 5.19 7.73
CA HIS A 50 -6.18 4.56 6.98
C HIS A 50 -7.14 5.60 6.38
N ARG A 51 -7.47 6.65 7.14
CA ARG A 51 -8.32 7.75 6.65
C ARG A 51 -7.65 8.52 5.51
N ASP A 52 -6.38 8.85 5.67
CA ASP A 52 -5.60 9.52 4.64
C ASP A 52 -5.52 8.65 3.39
N PHE A 53 -5.37 7.32 3.54
CA PHE A 53 -5.33 6.40 2.42
C PHE A 53 -6.64 6.35 1.62
N ILE A 54 -7.80 6.36 2.30
CA ILE A 54 -9.09 6.51 1.61
C ILE A 54 -9.12 7.81 0.80
N GLN A 55 -8.70 8.93 1.37
CA GLN A 55 -8.67 10.22 0.67
C GLN A 55 -7.74 10.21 -0.54
N GLN A 56 -6.58 9.55 -0.45
CA GLN A 56 -5.67 9.42 -1.58
C GLN A 56 -6.27 8.54 -2.69
N THR A 57 -6.92 7.43 -2.34
CA THR A 57 -7.58 6.57 -3.33
C THR A 57 -8.78 7.24 -3.99
N GLU A 58 -9.55 8.06 -3.27
CA GLU A 58 -10.63 8.88 -3.84
C GLU A 58 -10.07 9.91 -4.84
N ALA A 59 -9.00 10.62 -4.46
CA ALA A 59 -8.33 11.56 -5.37
C ALA A 59 -7.73 10.86 -6.60
N PHE A 60 -7.22 9.64 -6.42
CA PHE A 60 -6.71 8.82 -7.50
C PHE A 60 -7.81 8.35 -8.45
N GLN A 61 -8.96 7.94 -7.92
CA GLN A 61 -10.14 7.62 -8.71
C GLN A 61 -10.60 8.81 -9.55
N ALA A 62 -10.74 10.00 -8.94
CA ALA A 62 -11.10 11.21 -9.68
C ALA A 62 -10.07 11.57 -10.78
N ALA A 63 -8.78 11.37 -10.53
CA ALA A 63 -7.74 11.58 -11.53
C ALA A 63 -7.81 10.53 -12.66
N ALA A 64 -8.15 9.27 -12.34
CA ALA A 64 -8.35 8.20 -13.31
C ALA A 64 -9.50 8.54 -14.24
N GLU A 65 -10.68 8.85 -13.68
CA GLU A 65 -11.87 9.28 -14.43
C GLU A 65 -11.59 10.50 -15.33
N ASN A 66 -10.81 11.49 -14.86
CA ASN A 66 -10.43 12.64 -15.68
C ASN A 66 -9.57 12.23 -16.89
N PHE A 67 -8.58 11.37 -16.65
CA PHE A 67 -7.64 10.95 -17.68
C PHE A 67 -8.30 10.03 -18.70
N THR A 68 -9.12 9.08 -18.28
CA THR A 68 -9.80 8.14 -19.17
C THR A 68 -10.89 8.83 -19.99
N ALA A 69 -11.63 9.78 -19.43
CA ALA A 69 -12.58 10.56 -20.21
C ALA A 69 -11.90 11.40 -21.31
N ASN A 70 -10.67 11.86 -21.09
CA ASN A 70 -9.92 12.67 -22.06
C ASN A 70 -8.39 12.53 -21.90
N PRO A 71 -7.77 11.50 -22.51
CA PRO A 71 -6.34 11.27 -22.40
C PRO A 71 -5.52 12.41 -23.02
N ARG A 72 -4.76 13.14 -22.18
CA ARG A 72 -3.94 14.28 -22.57
C ARG A 72 -2.80 14.52 -21.57
N PRO A 73 -1.74 15.29 -21.91
CA PRO A 73 -0.56 15.43 -21.06
C PRO A 73 -0.82 15.88 -19.61
N PRO A 74 -1.61 16.95 -19.34
CA PRO A 74 -1.88 17.34 -17.97
C PRO A 74 -2.71 16.31 -17.19
N ALA A 75 -3.62 15.58 -17.85
CA ALA A 75 -4.42 14.55 -17.18
C ALA A 75 -3.58 13.32 -16.81
N LEU A 76 -2.66 12.89 -17.71
CA LEU A 76 -1.70 11.82 -17.42
C LEU A 76 -0.75 12.21 -16.27
N ALA A 77 -0.31 13.48 -16.25
CA ALA A 77 0.55 13.98 -15.17
C ALA A 77 -0.17 13.92 -13.81
N SER A 78 -1.41 14.41 -13.74
CA SER A 78 -2.23 14.34 -12.52
C SER A 78 -2.50 12.89 -12.09
N LEU A 79 -2.80 11.99 -13.03
CA LEU A 79 -3.00 10.57 -12.73
C LEU A 79 -1.76 9.93 -12.12
N ARG A 80 -0.59 10.16 -12.73
CA ARG A 80 0.70 9.66 -12.22
C ARG A 80 1.06 10.25 -10.86
N GLU A 81 0.73 11.51 -10.61
CA GLU A 81 0.93 12.15 -9.30
C GLU A 81 0.03 11.53 -8.23
N ALA A 82 -1.25 11.35 -8.53
CA ALA A 82 -2.20 10.72 -7.62
C ALA A 82 -1.84 9.25 -7.32
N TRP A 83 -1.37 8.49 -8.32
CA TRP A 83 -0.83 7.15 -8.10
C TRP A 83 0.36 7.20 -7.12
N ARG A 84 1.33 8.10 -7.31
CA ARG A 84 2.49 8.20 -6.40
C ARG A 84 2.08 8.55 -4.97
N ALA A 85 1.16 9.51 -4.79
CA ALA A 85 0.67 9.91 -3.48
C ALA A 85 -0.04 8.75 -2.77
N THR A 86 -0.88 8.01 -3.52
CA THR A 86 -1.57 6.81 -3.03
C THR A 86 -0.59 5.71 -2.65
N SER A 87 0.38 5.39 -3.52
CA SER A 87 1.41 4.39 -3.25
C SER A 87 2.26 4.75 -2.02
N LEU A 88 2.68 6.01 -1.86
CA LEU A 88 3.45 6.45 -0.68
C LEU A 88 2.63 6.38 0.62
N CYS A 89 1.33 6.65 0.55
CA CYS A 89 0.43 6.50 1.69
C CYS A 89 0.24 5.02 2.03
N TRP A 90 0.04 4.18 1.00
CA TRP A 90 -0.09 2.73 1.16
C TRP A 90 1.12 2.09 1.87
N GLU A 91 2.34 2.44 1.49
CA GLU A 91 3.55 1.86 2.12
C GLU A 91 3.61 2.13 3.64
N GLN A 92 2.98 3.22 4.12
CA GLN A 92 2.87 3.50 5.55
C GLN A 92 1.76 2.67 6.22
N VAL A 93 0.63 2.47 5.53
CA VAL A 93 -0.48 1.62 6.00
C VAL A 93 -0.04 0.16 6.07
N ALA A 94 0.70 -0.33 5.07
CA ALA A 94 1.15 -1.72 4.93
C ALA A 94 2.05 -2.20 6.08
N LEU A 95 2.66 -1.29 6.85
CA LEU A 95 3.38 -1.60 8.09
C LEU A 95 2.46 -2.19 9.19
N PHE A 96 1.17 -1.90 9.09
CA PHE A 96 0.14 -2.31 10.04
C PHE A 96 -0.77 -3.40 9.47
N ARG A 97 -0.19 -4.37 8.74
CA ARG A 97 -0.86 -5.58 8.26
C ARG A 97 -1.22 -6.53 9.43
N LEU A 98 -2.14 -6.08 10.27
CA LEU A 98 -2.54 -6.67 11.54
C LEU A 98 -4.06 -6.82 11.57
N GLY A 99 -4.54 -7.91 12.16
CA GLY A 99 -5.97 -8.20 12.26
C GLY A 99 -6.39 -9.42 11.47
N ARG A 100 -7.62 -9.84 11.73
CA ARG A 100 -8.24 -10.94 10.99
C ARG A 100 -8.62 -10.46 9.60
N ASP A 101 -8.51 -11.32 8.59
CA ASP A 101 -9.00 -11.11 7.22
C ASP A 101 -8.38 -9.92 6.44
N VAL A 102 -7.49 -9.13 7.06
CA VAL A 102 -6.78 -8.02 6.39
C VAL A 102 -5.86 -8.48 5.27
N ALA A 103 -5.39 -9.73 5.30
CA ALA A 103 -4.39 -10.21 4.34
C ALA A 103 -4.93 -10.25 2.90
N ALA A 104 -6.22 -10.58 2.71
CA ALA A 104 -6.85 -10.57 1.40
C ALA A 104 -7.01 -9.13 0.88
N VAL A 105 -7.52 -8.24 1.72
CA VAL A 105 -7.68 -6.81 1.41
C VAL A 105 -6.34 -6.17 1.04
N HIS A 106 -5.27 -6.45 1.81
CA HIS A 106 -3.92 -5.98 1.50
C HIS A 106 -3.47 -6.48 0.13
N ASN A 107 -3.68 -7.76 -0.19
CA ASN A 107 -3.25 -8.31 -1.48
C ASN A 107 -3.97 -7.69 -2.67
N HIS A 108 -5.20 -7.20 -2.50
CA HIS A 108 -5.92 -6.43 -3.54
C HIS A 108 -5.35 -5.02 -3.73
N ILE A 109 -4.76 -4.43 -2.69
CA ILE A 109 -4.11 -3.12 -2.76
C ILE A 109 -2.67 -3.24 -3.30
N ASP A 110 -1.87 -4.11 -2.69
CA ASP A 110 -0.53 -4.54 -3.11
C ASP A 110 -0.22 -5.89 -2.45
N ASN A 111 0.08 -6.92 -3.25
CA ASN A 111 0.45 -8.23 -2.74
C ASN A 111 1.94 -8.38 -2.43
N GLY A 112 2.72 -7.30 -2.59
CA GLY A 112 4.14 -7.26 -2.29
C GLY A 112 5.01 -7.96 -3.32
N TYR A 113 4.50 -8.26 -4.52
CA TYR A 113 5.28 -8.77 -5.64
C TYR A 113 5.29 -7.76 -6.79
N PRO A 114 6.31 -7.80 -7.68
CA PRO A 114 6.27 -7.03 -8.92
C PRO A 114 4.98 -7.30 -9.71
N ALA A 115 4.59 -6.33 -10.55
CA ALA A 115 3.51 -6.53 -11.51
C ALA A 115 3.78 -7.76 -12.38
N ALA A 116 2.73 -8.34 -12.96
CA ALA A 116 2.82 -9.44 -13.91
C ALA A 116 2.49 -8.96 -15.34
N PRO A 117 3.41 -8.25 -16.05
CA PRO A 117 3.17 -7.69 -17.37
C PRO A 117 2.47 -8.64 -18.34
N GLN A 118 2.97 -9.88 -18.48
CA GLN A 118 2.40 -10.83 -19.43
C GLN A 118 0.94 -11.21 -19.10
N ALA A 119 0.60 -11.27 -17.80
CA ALA A 119 -0.77 -11.57 -17.38
C ALA A 119 -1.68 -10.35 -17.60
N ILE A 120 -1.19 -9.15 -17.30
CA ILE A 120 -1.91 -7.89 -17.53
C ILE A 120 -2.16 -7.68 -19.02
N ASP A 121 -1.14 -7.85 -19.86
CA ASP A 121 -1.27 -7.77 -21.32
C ASP A 121 -2.24 -8.82 -21.86
N GLY A 122 -2.18 -10.06 -21.35
CA GLY A 122 -3.15 -11.10 -21.69
C GLY A 122 -4.60 -10.73 -21.34
N LEU A 123 -4.83 -10.04 -20.22
CA LEU A 123 -6.15 -9.49 -19.90
C LEU A 123 -6.54 -8.38 -20.88
N LEU A 124 -5.62 -7.48 -21.21
CA LEU A 124 -5.85 -6.39 -22.16
C LEU A 124 -6.05 -6.88 -23.60
N GLU A 125 -5.60 -8.06 -23.96
CA GLU A 125 -5.82 -8.69 -25.28
C GLU A 125 -7.05 -9.61 -25.32
N SER A 126 -7.60 -9.99 -24.16
CA SER A 126 -8.75 -10.90 -24.09
C SER A 126 -10.04 -10.30 -24.65
N GLU A 127 -11.10 -11.08 -24.79
CA GLU A 127 -12.45 -10.58 -25.12
C GLU A 127 -13.35 -10.40 -23.88
N GLN A 128 -12.82 -10.69 -22.69
CA GLN A 128 -13.59 -10.59 -21.45
C GLN A 128 -13.84 -9.11 -21.08
N PRO A 129 -14.99 -8.80 -20.44
CA PRO A 129 -15.22 -7.48 -19.89
C PRO A 129 -14.21 -7.21 -18.77
N LEU A 130 -13.59 -6.04 -18.75
CA LEU A 130 -12.65 -5.63 -17.70
C LEU A 130 -13.40 -4.88 -16.58
N ASP A 131 -14.46 -5.49 -16.06
CA ASP A 131 -15.27 -5.00 -14.95
C ASP A 131 -14.88 -5.64 -13.61
N VAL A 132 -15.50 -5.17 -12.52
CA VAL A 132 -15.20 -5.62 -11.15
C VAL A 132 -15.49 -7.12 -10.99
N ASP A 133 -16.58 -7.60 -11.58
CA ASP A 133 -16.99 -9.00 -11.49
C ASP A 133 -15.94 -9.92 -12.13
N PHE A 134 -15.43 -9.57 -13.30
CA PHE A 134 -14.39 -10.35 -13.95
C PHE A 134 -13.04 -10.21 -13.26
N LEU A 135 -12.56 -8.98 -13.00
CA LEU A 135 -11.22 -8.76 -12.42
C LEU A 135 -11.11 -9.38 -11.02
N SER A 136 -12.15 -9.36 -10.21
CA SER A 136 -12.15 -9.99 -8.88
C SER A 136 -11.96 -11.52 -8.91
N THR A 137 -12.24 -12.18 -10.04
CA THR A 137 -11.94 -13.62 -10.23
C THR A 137 -10.49 -13.91 -10.57
N GLN A 138 -9.70 -12.89 -10.91
CA GLN A 138 -8.30 -13.02 -11.28
C GLN A 138 -7.38 -13.04 -10.03
N ALA A 139 -6.12 -13.38 -10.24
CA ALA A 139 -5.09 -13.25 -9.20
C ALA A 139 -4.79 -11.77 -8.92
N SER A 140 -4.62 -11.36 -7.67
CA SER A 140 -4.54 -9.93 -7.32
C SER A 140 -3.33 -9.17 -7.89
N ASN A 141 -2.31 -9.87 -8.42
CA ASN A 141 -1.16 -9.26 -9.10
C ASN A 141 -1.51 -8.61 -10.45
N VAL A 142 -2.75 -8.72 -10.92
CA VAL A 142 -3.23 -8.14 -12.17
C VAL A 142 -4.33 -7.08 -11.98
N TYR A 143 -4.57 -6.60 -10.75
CA TYR A 143 -5.51 -5.49 -10.50
C TYR A 143 -5.19 -4.73 -9.20
N ASN A 144 -3.91 -4.47 -8.95
CA ASN A 144 -3.44 -3.76 -7.76
C ASN A 144 -2.60 -2.51 -8.13
N LEU A 145 -2.03 -1.81 -7.14
CA LEU A 145 -1.21 -0.62 -7.37
C LEU A 145 -0.06 -0.85 -8.36
N ARG A 146 0.60 -2.02 -8.32
CA ARG A 146 1.70 -2.40 -9.22
C ARG A 146 1.21 -2.64 -10.64
N ALA A 147 0.02 -3.23 -10.79
CA ALA A 147 -0.57 -3.45 -12.10
C ALA A 147 -0.93 -2.12 -12.80
N ILE A 148 -1.40 -1.13 -12.04
CA ILE A 148 -1.61 0.22 -12.57
C ILE A 148 -0.27 0.91 -12.87
N GLU A 149 0.74 0.73 -12.00
CA GLU A 149 2.08 1.26 -12.22
C GLU A 149 2.63 0.84 -13.57
N TYR A 150 2.54 -0.45 -13.89
CA TYR A 150 2.92 -1.00 -15.17
C TYR A 150 2.27 -0.22 -16.33
N LEU A 151 0.95 -0.05 -16.33
CA LEU A 151 0.29 0.66 -17.44
C LEU A 151 0.61 2.16 -17.52
N LEU A 152 0.88 2.80 -16.38
CA LEU A 152 1.14 4.23 -16.34
C LEU A 152 2.60 4.60 -16.59
N PHE A 153 3.55 3.71 -16.30
CA PHE A 153 4.98 4.01 -16.29
C PHE A 153 5.83 3.06 -17.14
N ASP A 154 5.25 2.02 -17.75
CA ASP A 154 6.02 1.08 -18.56
C ASP A 154 6.66 1.71 -19.80
N GLY A 155 7.90 1.27 -20.06
CA GLY A 155 8.69 1.59 -21.23
C GLY A 155 9.44 2.93 -21.21
N ASP A 156 10.31 3.09 -22.21
CA ASP A 156 10.94 4.37 -22.59
C ASP A 156 9.95 5.33 -23.26
N TRP A 157 8.65 5.19 -22.98
CA TRP A 157 7.60 5.97 -23.62
C TRP A 157 7.70 7.44 -23.23
N THR A 158 7.76 8.27 -24.26
CA THR A 158 7.48 9.69 -24.11
C THR A 158 6.04 9.88 -23.60
N PRO A 159 5.72 11.00 -22.93
CA PRO A 159 4.36 11.28 -22.50
C PRO A 159 3.32 11.16 -23.62
N ASN A 160 3.68 11.49 -24.87
CA ASN A 160 2.80 11.39 -26.02
C ASN A 160 2.52 9.94 -26.44
N GLU A 161 3.51 9.04 -26.34
CA GLU A 161 3.33 7.61 -26.62
C GLU A 161 2.42 6.96 -25.58
N ALA A 162 2.63 7.29 -24.30
CA ALA A 162 1.74 6.84 -23.22
C ALA A 162 0.29 7.30 -23.48
N ILE A 163 0.07 8.58 -23.79
CA ILE A 163 -1.29 9.07 -24.12
C ILE A 163 -1.86 8.35 -25.33
N ALA A 164 -1.06 8.15 -26.38
CA ALA A 164 -1.51 7.48 -27.60
C ALA A 164 -1.97 6.04 -27.34
N ALA A 165 -1.29 5.32 -26.45
CA ALA A 165 -1.68 3.97 -26.02
C ALA A 165 -3.08 3.94 -25.37
N PHE A 166 -3.44 4.99 -24.62
CA PHE A 166 -4.77 5.11 -24.02
C PHE A 166 -5.82 5.74 -24.94
N ALA A 167 -5.44 6.49 -25.97
CA ALA A 167 -6.39 7.26 -26.78
C ALA A 167 -6.91 6.51 -28.04
N ARG A 168 -6.20 5.49 -28.53
CA ARG A 168 -6.43 4.93 -29.86
C ARG A 168 -7.23 3.63 -29.86
N GLY A 169 -8.33 3.64 -30.63
CA GLY A 169 -9.05 2.43 -31.02
C GLY A 169 -9.57 1.58 -29.86
N PRO A 170 -9.95 0.31 -30.13
CA PRO A 170 -10.43 -0.61 -29.11
C PRO A 170 -9.41 -0.91 -28.00
N GLU A 171 -8.11 -0.95 -28.33
CA GLU A 171 -7.02 -1.19 -27.37
C GLU A 171 -6.94 -0.08 -26.32
N GLY A 172 -7.04 1.18 -26.75
CA GLY A 172 -7.07 2.33 -25.84
C GLY A 172 -8.28 2.33 -24.92
N GLU A 173 -9.47 1.99 -25.45
CA GLU A 173 -10.68 1.80 -24.63
C GLU A 173 -10.47 0.73 -23.55
N ARG A 174 -9.91 -0.43 -23.91
CA ARG A 174 -9.64 -1.51 -22.95
C ARG A 174 -8.68 -1.07 -21.85
N ARG A 175 -7.61 -0.34 -22.20
CA ARG A 175 -6.66 0.21 -21.20
C ARG A 175 -7.34 1.21 -20.25
N ARG A 176 -8.22 2.06 -20.77
CA ARG A 176 -8.99 3.01 -19.94
C ARG A 176 -9.94 2.30 -18.99
N GLN A 177 -10.75 1.37 -19.51
CA GLN A 177 -11.66 0.57 -18.70
C GLN A 177 -10.91 -0.16 -17.59
N TYR A 178 -9.78 -0.79 -17.91
CA TYR A 178 -8.96 -1.47 -16.92
C TYR A 178 -8.48 -0.52 -15.82
N VAL A 179 -7.98 0.67 -16.16
CA VAL A 179 -7.51 1.65 -15.18
C VAL A 179 -8.66 2.14 -14.30
N GLU A 180 -9.81 2.51 -14.88
CA GLU A 180 -11.00 2.92 -14.11
C GLU A 180 -11.43 1.84 -13.13
N THR A 181 -11.63 0.61 -13.62
CA THR A 181 -12.08 -0.52 -12.79
C THR A 181 -11.07 -0.82 -11.69
N THR A 182 -9.78 -0.90 -12.01
CA THR A 182 -8.74 -1.25 -11.03
C THR A 182 -8.62 -0.19 -9.93
N VAL A 183 -8.70 1.10 -10.29
CA VAL A 183 -8.66 2.19 -9.30
C VAL A 183 -9.92 2.21 -8.42
N ALA A 184 -11.09 1.91 -8.98
CA ALA A 184 -12.32 1.77 -8.20
C ALA A 184 -12.24 0.58 -7.21
N MET A 185 -11.72 -0.57 -7.64
CA MET A 185 -11.49 -1.72 -6.76
C MET A 185 -10.49 -1.39 -5.64
N LEU A 186 -9.44 -0.61 -5.95
CA LEU A 186 -8.48 -0.14 -4.96
C LEU A 186 -9.13 0.77 -3.90
N HIS A 187 -10.00 1.70 -4.33
CA HIS A 187 -10.75 2.56 -3.40
C HIS A 187 -11.71 1.76 -2.51
N GLN A 188 -12.38 0.74 -3.08
CA GLN A 188 -13.20 -0.17 -2.29
C GLN A 188 -12.35 -0.93 -1.26
N ALA A 189 -11.21 -1.48 -1.64
CA ALA A 189 -10.31 -2.17 -0.71
C ALA A 189 -9.78 -1.25 0.40
N ALA A 190 -9.52 0.04 0.10
CA ALA A 190 -9.16 1.02 1.12
C ALA A 190 -10.30 1.28 2.12
N SER A 191 -11.55 1.31 1.63
CA SER A 191 -12.75 1.45 2.46
C SER A 191 -12.97 0.22 3.34
N ASP A 192 -12.83 -0.99 2.77
CA ASP A 192 -12.93 -2.25 3.52
C ASP A 192 -11.88 -2.30 4.64
N LEU A 193 -10.65 -1.86 4.36
CA LEU A 193 -9.59 -1.84 5.37
C LEU A 193 -9.88 -0.82 6.49
N TRP A 194 -10.46 0.32 6.16
CA TRP A 194 -10.93 1.27 7.17
C TRP A 194 -12.06 0.71 8.01
N ASP A 195 -13.02 0.00 7.41
CA ASP A 195 -14.14 -0.60 8.13
C ASP A 195 -13.66 -1.66 9.13
N ILE A 196 -12.61 -2.42 8.81
CA ILE A 196 -11.98 -3.35 9.77
C ILE A 196 -11.41 -2.59 10.99
N TRP A 197 -10.68 -1.49 10.76
CA TRP A 197 -9.98 -0.78 11.83
C TRP A 197 -10.85 0.19 12.63
N SER A 198 -11.83 0.82 11.99
CA SER A 198 -12.57 1.96 12.52
C SER A 198 -13.45 1.60 13.71
N PRO A 199 -13.56 2.49 14.73
CA PRO A 199 -14.53 2.34 15.81
C PRO A 199 -15.99 2.23 15.38
N THR A 200 -16.33 2.68 14.17
CA THR A 200 -17.69 2.60 13.61
C THR A 200 -17.94 1.38 12.73
N GLY A 201 -16.90 0.58 12.45
CA GLY A 201 -16.99 -0.65 11.68
C GLY A 201 -16.79 -1.88 12.58
N GLU A 202 -15.85 -2.75 12.24
CA GLU A 202 -15.52 -3.94 13.05
C GLU A 202 -14.70 -3.61 14.31
N ASN A 203 -14.14 -2.39 14.38
CA ASN A 203 -13.44 -1.87 15.54
C ASN A 203 -12.28 -2.77 16.01
N TYR A 204 -11.48 -3.27 15.07
CA TYR A 204 -10.25 -4.00 15.40
C TYR A 204 -9.28 -3.15 16.24
N ALA A 205 -9.35 -1.82 16.15
CA ALA A 205 -8.65 -0.88 17.02
C ALA A 205 -8.84 -1.18 18.53
N GLU A 206 -10.06 -1.49 18.96
CA GLU A 206 -10.33 -1.85 20.35
C GLU A 206 -9.70 -3.19 20.72
N THR A 207 -9.87 -4.20 19.87
CA THR A 207 -9.24 -5.53 20.06
C THR A 207 -7.72 -5.42 20.18
N PHE A 208 -7.09 -4.62 19.31
CA PHE A 208 -5.64 -4.45 19.28
C PHE A 208 -5.10 -3.75 20.52
N THR A 209 -5.88 -2.86 21.14
CA THR A 209 -5.46 -2.10 22.34
C THR A 209 -5.89 -2.75 23.65
N ASN A 210 -6.80 -3.71 23.61
CA ASN A 210 -7.29 -4.42 24.78
C ASN A 210 -6.34 -5.57 25.18
N LEU A 211 -5.43 -5.28 26.11
CA LEU A 211 -4.46 -6.26 26.64
C LEU A 211 -5.07 -7.29 27.59
N ASP A 212 -6.31 -7.10 28.08
CA ASP A 212 -6.94 -8.00 29.05
C ASP A 212 -7.66 -9.17 28.36
N ASP A 213 -8.05 -9.00 27.10
CA ASP A 213 -8.72 -10.03 26.28
C ASP A 213 -7.72 -10.92 25.51
N LEU A 214 -6.48 -10.45 25.42
CA LEU A 214 -5.37 -11.21 24.86
C LEU A 214 -4.75 -12.07 25.96
N ARG A 215 -4.70 -13.38 25.75
CA ARG A 215 -4.14 -14.36 26.72
C ARG A 215 -2.71 -14.03 27.17
N ASN A 216 -2.00 -13.16 26.43
CA ASN A 216 -0.67 -12.65 26.76
C ASN A 216 -0.47 -11.21 26.22
N PRO A 217 -0.30 -10.18 27.06
CA PRO A 217 -0.04 -8.80 26.62
C PRO A 217 1.20 -8.61 25.74
N ASN A 218 2.13 -9.57 25.73
CA ASN A 218 3.29 -9.53 24.83
C ASN A 218 2.92 -9.93 23.39
N GLU A 219 1.78 -10.59 23.19
CA GLU A 219 1.32 -11.09 21.89
C GLU A 219 1.08 -9.95 20.90
N THR A 220 0.43 -8.85 21.30
CA THR A 220 0.21 -7.67 20.44
C THR A 220 1.51 -7.05 19.96
N ILE A 221 2.48 -6.91 20.86
CA ILE A 221 3.78 -6.33 20.54
C ILE A 221 4.56 -7.26 19.60
N SER A 222 4.49 -8.58 19.85
CA SER A 222 5.07 -9.57 18.94
C SER A 222 4.40 -9.54 17.56
N MET A 223 3.07 -9.39 17.49
CA MET A 223 2.35 -9.24 16.23
C MET A 223 2.78 -7.98 15.47
N LEU A 224 2.83 -6.83 16.13
CA LEU A 224 3.30 -5.56 15.55
C LEU A 224 4.74 -5.69 15.03
N THR A 225 5.63 -6.27 15.84
CA THR A 225 7.02 -6.49 15.46
C THR A 225 7.13 -7.45 14.26
N ALA A 226 6.33 -8.51 14.24
CA ALA A 226 6.30 -9.46 13.13
C ALA A 226 5.79 -8.81 11.84
N ALA A 227 4.74 -7.99 11.91
CA ALA A 227 4.22 -7.26 10.76
C ALA A 227 5.27 -6.30 10.18
N MET A 228 5.93 -5.50 11.03
CA MET A 228 6.99 -4.58 10.59
C MET A 228 8.19 -5.32 9.99
N LEU A 229 8.60 -6.43 10.62
CA LEU A 229 9.68 -7.28 10.08
C LEU A 229 9.30 -7.86 8.71
N GLN A 230 8.06 -8.32 8.56
CA GLN A 230 7.54 -8.81 7.29
C GLN A 230 7.56 -7.73 6.22
N SER A 231 7.16 -6.49 6.53
CA SER A 231 7.25 -5.37 5.58
C SER A 231 8.68 -5.13 5.11
N VAL A 232 9.66 -5.14 6.03
CA VAL A 232 11.09 -5.00 5.67
C VAL A 232 11.54 -6.15 4.77
N GLN A 233 11.17 -7.39 5.08
CA GLN A 233 11.48 -8.56 4.26
C GLN A 233 10.85 -8.45 2.87
N THR A 234 9.60 -8.01 2.76
CA THR A 234 8.93 -7.80 1.47
C THR A 234 9.66 -6.73 0.65
N ILE A 235 10.06 -5.62 1.24
CA ILE A 235 10.84 -4.57 0.56
C ILE A 235 12.18 -5.12 0.08
N GLU A 236 12.92 -5.82 0.95
CA GLU A 236 14.25 -6.36 0.63
C GLU A 236 14.15 -7.41 -0.49
N LEU A 237 13.32 -8.43 -0.30
CA LEU A 237 13.26 -9.59 -1.19
C LEU A 237 12.51 -9.24 -2.48
N ASN A 238 11.32 -8.68 -2.35
CA ASN A 238 10.43 -8.53 -3.50
C ASN A 238 10.52 -7.15 -4.14
N GLY A 239 10.79 -6.10 -3.36
CA GLY A 239 10.97 -4.74 -3.86
C GLY A 239 12.34 -4.49 -4.46
N LEU A 240 13.40 -5.16 -3.97
CA LEU A 240 14.78 -4.93 -4.41
C LEU A 240 15.42 -6.16 -5.05
N ALA A 241 15.47 -7.30 -4.35
CA ALA A 241 16.24 -8.45 -4.83
C ALA A 241 15.63 -9.09 -6.10
N LEU A 242 14.33 -9.39 -6.11
CA LEU A 242 13.64 -9.99 -7.27
C LEU A 242 13.77 -9.13 -8.55
N PRO A 243 13.48 -7.80 -8.54
CA PRO A 243 13.66 -6.95 -9.73
C PRO A 243 15.10 -6.88 -10.23
N LEU A 244 16.08 -7.02 -9.33
CA LEU A 244 17.51 -7.02 -9.68
C LEU A 244 18.03 -8.41 -10.10
N GLY A 245 17.18 -9.44 -10.09
CA GLY A 245 17.58 -10.82 -10.38
C GLY A 245 18.52 -11.42 -9.34
N ILE A 246 18.51 -10.88 -8.11
CA ILE A 246 19.31 -11.38 -6.99
C ILE A 246 18.50 -12.45 -6.28
N THR A 247 18.98 -13.69 -6.29
CA THR A 247 18.39 -14.78 -5.50
C THR A 247 19.08 -14.83 -4.13
N THR A 248 18.35 -14.50 -3.08
CA THR A 248 18.78 -14.61 -1.66
C THR A 248 18.33 -15.92 -1.04
#